data_AF-A0A1B7L3B1-F1
#
_entry.id   AF-A0A1B7L3B1-F1
#
_cell.length_a   1.000
_cell.length_b   1.000
_cell.length_c   1.000
_cell.angle_alpha   90.00
_cell.angle_beta   90.00
_cell.angle_gamma   90.00
#
_symmetry.space_group_name_H-M   'P 1'
#
loop_
_entity.id
_entity.type
_entity.pdbx_description
1 polymer ?
#
loop_
_entity_poly.entity_id
_entity_poly.type
_entity_poly.pdbx_seq_one_letter_code
_entity_poly.pdbx_strand_id
1 'polypeptide(L)'
;MIDTLEAALWAVWHTDNFRDAVLLAANLADDADSVAATAGQLAGALYGWQGIPAEWRAKLAQHEHIVSLADRLFQLSSHSDA
;
A
#
# COMPACT_ATOMS: atom_id res chain seq x y z
N MET A 1 -9.30 -4.61 -14.01
CA MET A 1 -9.54 -5.50 -12.84
C MET A 1 -8.57 -6.66 -12.81
N ILE A 2 -8.63 -7.64 -13.73
CA ILE A 2 -7.63 -8.74 -13.77
C ILE A 2 -6.23 -8.16 -14.02
N ASP A 3 -6.09 -7.33 -15.05
CA ASP A 3 -4.82 -6.68 -15.41
C ASP A 3 -4.25 -5.84 -14.26
N THR A 4 -5.12 -5.13 -13.52
CA THR A 4 -4.74 -4.31 -12.37
C THR A 4 -4.13 -5.15 -11.24
N LEU A 5 -4.78 -6.27 -10.90
CA LEU A 5 -4.30 -7.17 -9.84
C LEU A 5 -3.00 -7.87 -10.26
N GLU A 6 -2.94 -8.35 -11.51
CA GLU A 6 -1.74 -8.98 -12.06
C GLU A 6 -0.54 -8.03 -12.06
N ALA A 7 -0.73 -6.80 -12.54
CA ALA A 7 0.32 -5.78 -12.57
C ALA A 7 0.79 -5.38 -11.17
N ALA A 8 -0.12 -5.26 -10.20
CA ALA A 8 0.22 -4.95 -8.81
C ALA A 8 1.02 -6.08 -8.16
N LEU A 9 0.60 -7.34 -8.33
CA LEU A 9 1.35 -8.50 -7.86
C LEU A 9 2.73 -8.60 -8.52
N TRP A 10 2.79 -8.38 -9.83
CA TRP A 10 4.04 -8.38 -10.58
C TRP A 10 5.01 -7.31 -10.06
N ALA A 11 4.54 -6.08 -9.82
CA ALA A 11 5.38 -5.00 -9.30
C ALA A 11 5.95 -5.31 -7.91
N VAL A 12 5.11 -5.85 -7.01
CA VAL A 12 5.55 -6.26 -5.65
C VAL A 12 6.52 -7.44 -5.72
N TRP A 13 6.29 -8.41 -6.60
CA TRP A 13 7.16 -9.58 -6.76
C TRP A 13 8.55 -9.23 -7.32
N HIS A 14 8.64 -8.20 -8.16
CA HIS A 14 9.89 -7.80 -8.82
C HIS A 14 10.67 -6.70 -8.07
N THR A 15 10.30 -6.40 -6.82
CA THR A 15 10.95 -5.38 -6.00
C THR A 15 11.08 -5.81 -4.54
N ASP A 16 12.12 -5.31 -3.86
CA ASP A 16 12.47 -5.76 -2.50
C ASP A 16 12.11 -4.75 -1.40
N ASN A 17 11.37 -3.68 -1.75
CA ASN A 17 10.93 -2.66 -0.80
C ASN A 17 9.67 -1.91 -1.29
N PHE A 18 8.98 -1.24 -0.36
CA PHE A 18 7.74 -0.50 -0.63
C PHE A 18 7.92 0.60 -1.68
N ARG A 19 9.03 1.35 -1.60
CA ARG A 19 9.28 2.50 -2.48
C ARG A 19 9.33 2.03 -3.92
N ASP A 20 10.14 1.01 -4.19
CA ASP A 20 10.37 0.52 -5.53
C ASP A 20 9.12 -0.18 -6.07
N ALA A 21 8.38 -0.93 -5.24
CA ALA A 21 7.12 -1.56 -5.64
C ALA A 21 6.09 -0.53 -6.13
N VAL A 22 5.86 0.54 -5.36
CA VAL A 22 4.89 1.59 -5.68
C VAL A 22 5.35 2.41 -6.88
N LEU A 23 6.65 2.74 -6.97
CA LEU A 23 7.18 3.45 -8.14
C LEU A 23 7.09 2.60 -9.41
N LEU A 24 7.41 1.31 -9.34
CA LEU A 24 7.30 0.41 -10.48
C LEU A 24 5.85 0.34 -10.96
N ALA A 25 4.91 0.10 -10.05
CA ALA A 25 3.47 0.08 -10.34
C ALA A 25 2.96 1.40 -10.97
N ALA A 26 3.32 2.55 -10.40
CA ALA A 26 2.88 3.85 -10.88
C ALA A 26 3.46 4.24 -12.25
N ASN A 27 4.57 3.61 -12.67
CA ASN A 27 5.21 3.88 -13.96
C ASN A 27 4.80 2.90 -15.07
N LEU A 28 3.86 1.97 -14.84
CA LEU A 28 3.35 1.03 -15.85
C LEU A 28 2.43 1.68 -16.91
N ALA A 29 2.13 2.97 -16.77
CA ALA A 29 1.19 3.73 -17.60
C ALA A 29 -0.26 3.22 -17.53
N ASP A 30 -1.13 3.74 -18.40
CA ASP A 30 -2.58 3.46 -18.47
C ASP A 30 -3.32 3.74 -17.14
N ASP A 31 -3.74 2.70 -16.42
CA ASP A 31 -4.48 2.74 -15.15
C ASP A 31 -3.51 2.75 -13.94
N ALA A 32 -2.56 3.68 -13.98
CA ALA A 32 -1.44 3.74 -13.03
C ALA A 32 -1.88 3.98 -11.58
N ASP A 33 -2.97 4.72 -11.37
CA ASP A 33 -3.50 5.01 -10.03
C ASP A 33 -4.09 3.74 -9.39
N SER A 34 -4.89 2.97 -10.12
CA SER A 34 -5.48 1.72 -9.62
C SER A 34 -4.42 0.66 -9.34
N VAL A 35 -3.42 0.52 -10.22
CA VAL A 35 -2.31 -0.42 -10.02
C VAL A 35 -1.45 0.01 -8.82
N ALA A 36 -1.07 1.28 -8.73
CA ALA A 36 -0.27 1.78 -7.61
C ALA A 36 -1.02 1.70 -6.26
N ALA A 37 -2.32 1.96 -6.23
CA ALA A 37 -3.14 1.81 -5.02
C ALA A 37 -3.25 0.35 -4.56
N THR A 38 -3.37 -0.59 -5.50
CA THR A 38 -3.39 -2.03 -5.21
C THR A 38 -2.02 -2.52 -4.75
N ALA A 39 -0.95 -2.13 -5.45
CA ALA A 39 0.43 -2.44 -5.07
C ALA A 39 0.79 -1.85 -3.68
N GLY A 40 0.33 -0.64 -3.38
CA GLY A 40 0.53 0.02 -2.09
C GLY A 40 -0.11 -0.76 -0.93
N GLN A 41 -1.28 -1.36 -1.12
CA GLN A 41 -1.89 -2.24 -0.11
C GLN A 41 -1.05 -3.49 0.13
N LEU A 42 -0.64 -4.17 -0.95
CA LEU A 42 0.14 -5.40 -0.89
C LEU A 42 1.54 -5.17 -0.28
N ALA A 43 2.28 -4.21 -0.81
CA ALA A 43 3.60 -3.83 -0.32
C ALA A 43 3.53 -3.26 1.11
N GLY A 44 2.48 -2.49 1.43
CA GLY A 44 2.29 -1.93 2.77
C GLY A 44 2.06 -3.01 3.83
N ALA A 45 1.30 -4.06 3.49
CA ALA A 45 1.13 -5.22 4.36
C ALA A 45 2.42 -6.04 4.50
N LEU A 46 3.20 -6.19 3.42
CA LEU A 46 4.44 -6.98 3.41
C LEU A 46 5.59 -6.31 4.16
N TYR A 47 5.81 -5.01 3.94
CA TYR A 47 6.95 -4.27 4.48
C TYR A 47 6.61 -3.46 5.74
N GLY A 48 5.33 -3.39 6.11
CA GLY A 48 4.84 -2.67 7.28
C GLY A 48 4.89 -1.14 7.14
N TRP A 49 4.28 -0.45 8.11
CA TRP A 49 4.23 1.02 8.16
C TRP A 49 5.61 1.68 8.16
N GLN A 50 6.59 1.07 8.84
CA GLN A 50 7.96 1.56 8.90
C GLN A 50 8.70 1.39 7.55
N GLY A 51 8.24 0.48 6.68
CA GLY A 51 8.78 0.31 5.32
C GLY A 51 8.38 1.42 4.35
N ILE A 52 7.36 2.23 4.68
CA ILE A 52 6.91 3.36 3.85
C ILE A 52 7.86 4.56 4.07
N PRO A 53 8.42 5.17 2.99
CA PRO A 53 9.29 6.33 3.10
C PRO A 53 8.68 7.44 3.97
N ALA A 54 9.43 7.92 4.97
CA ALA A 54 8.94 8.89 5.93
C ALA A 54 8.50 10.20 5.25
N GLU A 55 9.20 10.60 4.19
CA GLU A 55 8.89 11.78 3.40
C GLU A 55 7.58 11.65 2.60
N TRP A 56 7.16 10.43 2.26
CA TRP A 56 5.87 10.20 1.61
C TRP A 56 4.75 10.25 2.64
N ARG A 57 4.95 9.59 3.78
CA ARG A 57 4.02 9.67 4.92
C ARG A 57 3.77 11.12 5.31
N ALA A 58 4.81 11.95 5.45
CA ALA A 58 4.67 13.36 5.82
C ALA A 58 3.90 14.22 4.79
N LYS A 59 3.79 13.78 3.54
CA LYS A 59 3.10 14.50 2.45
C LYS A 59 1.68 13.99 2.18
N LEU A 60 1.31 12.83 2.72
CA LEU A 60 0.01 12.22 2.47
C LEU A 60 -1.10 13.08 3.08
N ALA A 61 -2.02 13.54 2.24
CA ALA A 61 -3.18 14.27 2.70
C ALA A 61 -4.00 13.41 3.69
N GLN A 62 -4.44 14.01 4.78
CA GLN A 62 -5.19 13.34 5.84
C GLN A 62 -4.47 12.13 6.48
N HIS A 63 -3.13 12.10 6.44
CA HIS A 63 -2.32 11.03 7.05
C HIS A 63 -2.85 10.60 8.42
N GLU A 64 -2.99 11.55 9.36
CA GLU A 64 -3.38 11.23 10.74
C GLU A 64 -4.74 10.53 10.82
N HIS A 65 -5.68 10.94 9.97
CA HIS A 65 -6.99 10.32 9.88
C HIS A 65 -6.91 8.89 9.34
N ILE A 66 -6.13 8.67 8.27
CA ILE A 66 -5.95 7.34 7.66
C ILE A 66 -5.28 6.37 8.66
N VAL A 67 -4.23 6.81 9.35
CA VAL A 67 -3.55 5.99 10.37
C VAL A 67 -4.50 5.66 11.52
N SER A 68 -5.25 6.65 12.02
CA SER A 68 -6.24 6.43 13.08
C SER A 68 -7.31 5.42 12.67
N LEU A 69 -7.78 5.45 11.42
CA LEU A 69 -8.73 4.47 10.91
C LEU A 69 -8.12 3.06 10.83
N ALA A 70 -6.88 2.94 10.33
CA ALA A 70 -6.18 1.65 10.28
C ALA A 70 -6.01 1.04 11.68
N ASP A 71 -5.58 1.83 12.66
CA ASP A 71 -5.43 1.39 14.05
C ASP A 71 -6.78 0.93 14.63
N ARG A 72 -7.86 1.69 14.41
CA ARG A 72 -9.20 1.33 14.89
C ARG A 72 -9.71 0.04 14.25
N LEU A 73 -9.50 -0.16 12.95
CA LEU A 73 -9.86 -1.41 12.27
C LEU A 73 -9.09 -2.60 12.84
N PHE A 74 -7.78 -2.43 13.07
CA PHE A 74 -6.95 -3.46 13.68
C PHE A 74 -7.44 -3.82 15.09
N GLN A 75 -7.73 -2.82 15.93
CA GLN A 75 -8.27 -3.07 17.27
C GLN A 75 -9.66 -3.72 17.24
N LEU A 76 -10.54 -3.35 16.30
CA LEU A 76 -11.84 -4.02 16.19
C LEU A 76 -11.68 -5.50 15.78
N SER A 77 -10.73 -5.80 14.90
CA SER A 77 -10.48 -7.18 14.47
C SER A 77 -9.93 -8.05 15.60
N SER A 78 -9.11 -7.50 16.49
CA SER A 78 -8.54 -8.24 17.63
C SER A 78 -9.54 -8.51 18.76
N HIS A 79 -10.72 -7.86 18.75
CA HIS A 79 -11.77 -8.07 19.74
C HIS A 79 -12.88 -9.02 19.27
N SER A 80 -12.88 -9.44 18.00
CA SER A 80 -13.96 -10.27 17.45
C SER A 80 -13.81 -11.77 17.76
N ASP A 81 -12.75 -12.17 18.47
CA ASP A 81 -12.41 -13.55 18.84
C ASP A 81 -12.56 -13.84 20.36
N ALA A 82 -13.22 -12.96 21.13
CA ALA A 82 -13.53 -13.15 22.56
C ALA A 82 -15.05 -13.19 22.82
#